data_AF-A0AAU7ZI37-F1
#
_entry.id   AF-A0AAU7ZI37-F1
#
_cell.length_a   1.000
_cell.length_b   1.000
_cell.length_c   1.000
_cell.angle_alpha   90.00
_cell.angle_beta   90.00
_cell.angle_gamma   90.00
#
_symmetry.space_group_name_H-M   'P 1'
#
loop_
_entity.id
_entity.type
_entity.pdbx_description
1 polymer ?
#
loop_
_entity_poly.entity_id
_entity_poly.type
_entity_poly.pdbx_seq_one_letter_code
_entity_poly.pdbx_strand_id
1 'polypeptide(L)'
;MPYELLRSIQYPMTIAYDVVMAAGAAMMAGNEFAIAAFCPSQFGRLSTRTHAEAAASMGASLGKGMPFWYALLLLFLIGAAFEHRPISHGFEAHCVCRISLGRTITFTVTMLVPINNRIAKMIPRVPTTGWLKDRVHWDLLHRIRVAVLVVSILLLLTAY
;
A
#
# COMPACT_ATOMS: atom_id res chain seq x y z
N MET A 1 -42.20 -7.85 7.32
CA MET A 1 -42.09 -7.68 5.84
C MET A 1 -40.94 -6.79 5.37
N PRO A 2 -40.57 -5.64 6.00
CA PRO A 2 -39.46 -4.81 5.47
C PRO A 2 -38.05 -5.35 5.76
N TYR A 3 -37.86 -6.14 6.83
CA TYR A 3 -36.56 -6.65 7.24
C TYR A 3 -35.96 -7.70 6.27
N GLU A 4 -36.77 -8.65 5.77
CA GLU A 4 -36.34 -9.69 4.82
C GLU A 4 -35.90 -9.09 3.48
N LEU A 5 -36.60 -8.06 2.99
CA LEU A 5 -36.29 -7.37 1.74
C LEU A 5 -35.02 -6.51 1.85
N LEU A 6 -34.82 -5.83 2.98
CA LEU A 6 -33.57 -5.11 3.25
C LEU A 6 -32.38 -6.09 3.32
N ARG A 7 -32.58 -7.25 3.97
CA ARG A 7 -31.55 -8.29 4.08
C ARG A 7 -31.19 -8.90 2.71
N SER A 8 -32.18 -9.18 1.86
CA SER A 8 -31.93 -9.75 0.53
C SER A 8 -31.17 -8.81 -0.42
N ILE A 9 -31.28 -7.49 -0.21
CA ILE A 9 -30.52 -6.47 -0.96
C ILE A 9 -29.15 -6.23 -0.33
N GLN A 10 -29.04 -6.22 1.00
CA GLN A 10 -27.82 -5.86 1.72
C GLN A 10 -26.72 -6.92 1.61
N TYR A 11 -27.07 -8.21 1.60
CA TYR A 11 -26.09 -9.31 1.45
C TYR A 11 -25.30 -9.29 0.13
N PRO A 12 -25.92 -9.23 -1.07
CA PRO A 12 -25.17 -9.18 -2.32
C PRO A 12 -24.36 -7.88 -2.48
N MET A 13 -24.85 -6.78 -1.92
CA MET A 13 -24.13 -5.50 -1.91
C MET A 13 -22.86 -5.56 -1.05
N THR A 14 -22.90 -6.25 0.09
CA THR A 14 -21.74 -6.48 0.96
C THR A 14 -20.69 -7.37 0.30
N ILE A 15 -21.11 -8.45 -0.35
CA ILE A 15 -20.19 -9.34 -1.08
C ILE A 15 -19.51 -8.60 -2.24
N ALA A 16 -20.27 -7.81 -3.02
CA ALA A 16 -19.70 -7.04 -4.12
C ALA A 16 -18.68 -6.01 -3.61
N TYR A 17 -18.97 -5.32 -2.50
CA TYR A 17 -18.05 -4.41 -1.84
C TYR A 17 -16.77 -5.12 -1.40
N ASP A 18 -16.89 -6.29 -0.77
CA ASP A 18 -15.76 -7.09 -0.30
C ASP A 18 -14.85 -7.55 -1.41
N VAL A 19 -15.42 -8.03 -2.52
CA VAL A 19 -14.66 -8.42 -3.70
C VAL A 19 -13.91 -7.23 -4.28
N VAL A 20 -14.56 -6.07 -4.42
CA VAL A 20 -13.92 -4.85 -4.96
C VAL A 20 -12.80 -4.37 -4.04
N MET A 21 -13.03 -4.36 -2.73
CA MET A 21 -12.03 -3.96 -1.75
C MET A 21 -10.83 -4.93 -1.74
N ALA A 22 -11.09 -6.24 -1.68
CA ALA A 22 -10.04 -7.26 -1.69
C ALA A 22 -9.22 -7.21 -2.99
N ALA A 23 -9.89 -7.07 -4.14
CA ALA A 23 -9.23 -6.92 -5.43
C ALA A 23 -8.36 -5.65 -5.48
N GLY A 24 -8.90 -4.50 -5.06
CA GLY A 24 -8.16 -3.24 -5.05
C GLY A 24 -6.95 -3.27 -4.10
N ALA A 25 -7.12 -3.84 -2.91
CA ALA A 25 -6.03 -4.02 -1.95
C ALA A 25 -4.95 -4.98 -2.48
N ALA A 26 -5.35 -6.10 -3.09
CA ALA A 26 -4.44 -7.06 -3.70
C ALA A 26 -3.66 -6.45 -4.88
N MET A 27 -4.32 -5.66 -5.74
CA MET A 27 -3.64 -4.94 -6.83
C MET A 27 -2.60 -3.96 -6.30
N MET A 28 -2.94 -3.17 -5.28
CA MET A 28 -2.01 -2.23 -4.66
C MET A 28 -0.81 -2.96 -4.04
N ALA A 29 -1.06 -4.01 -3.24
CA ALA A 29 0.01 -4.78 -2.61
C ALA A 29 0.87 -5.53 -3.65
N GLY A 30 0.27 -6.04 -4.72
CA GLY A 30 0.95 -6.70 -5.83
C GLY A 30 1.91 -5.75 -6.57
N ASN A 31 1.47 -4.53 -6.87
CA ASN A 31 2.33 -3.50 -7.47
C ASN A 31 3.53 -3.18 -6.56
N GLU A 32 3.28 -2.98 -5.28
CA GLU A 32 4.32 -2.64 -4.30
C GLU A 32 5.30 -3.81 -4.04
N PHE A 33 4.78 -5.04 -4.06
CA PHE A 33 5.57 -6.27 -4.00
C PHE A 33 6.49 -6.41 -5.21
N ALA A 34 5.98 -6.17 -6.43
CA ALA A 34 6.81 -6.22 -7.63
C ALA A 34 8.00 -5.25 -7.53
N ILE A 35 7.76 -4.03 -7.04
CA ILE A 35 8.83 -3.06 -6.80
C ILE A 35 9.81 -3.57 -5.75
N ALA A 36 9.33 -4.08 -4.62
CA ALA A 36 10.18 -4.54 -3.52
C ALA A 36 11.00 -5.79 -3.87
N ALA A 37 10.46 -6.70 -4.68
CA ALA A 37 11.07 -7.97 -5.03
C ALA A 37 12.06 -7.83 -6.18
N PHE A 38 11.72 -7.04 -7.20
CA PHE A 38 12.49 -7.00 -8.44
C PHE A 38 13.33 -5.73 -8.60
N CYS A 39 12.92 -4.55 -8.13
CA CYS A 39 13.71 -3.34 -8.39
C CYS A 39 15.10 -3.32 -7.72
N PRO A 40 15.28 -3.75 -6.45
CA PRO A 40 16.58 -3.68 -5.78
C PRO A 40 17.70 -4.46 -6.47
N SER A 41 17.41 -5.68 -6.94
CA SER A 41 18.40 -6.53 -7.63
C SER A 41 18.79 -5.96 -9.00
N GLN A 42 17.87 -5.27 -9.65
CA GLN A 42 18.03 -4.72 -11.00
C GLN A 42 18.95 -3.49 -10.92
N PHE A 43 18.67 -2.61 -9.95
CA PHE A 43 19.48 -1.43 -9.70
C PHE A 43 20.86 -1.73 -9.14
N GLY A 44 21.01 -2.79 -8.35
CA GLY A 44 22.32 -3.21 -7.83
C GLY A 44 23.33 -3.60 -8.91
N ARG A 45 22.88 -3.90 -10.14
CA ARG A 45 23.73 -4.26 -11.28
C ARG A 45 24.13 -3.07 -12.16
N LEU A 46 23.54 -1.89 -11.94
CA LEU A 46 23.78 -0.71 -12.76
C LEU A 46 25.02 0.05 -12.31
N SER A 47 25.63 0.81 -13.24
CA SER A 47 26.63 1.82 -12.87
C SER A 47 26.02 2.83 -11.89
N THR A 48 26.83 3.42 -11.01
CA THR A 48 26.36 4.38 -9.99
C THR A 48 25.51 5.51 -10.58
N ARG A 49 25.91 6.04 -11.74
CA ARG A 49 25.19 7.11 -12.43
C ARG A 49 23.84 6.63 -12.97
N THR A 50 23.82 5.50 -13.68
CA THR A 50 22.59 4.94 -14.24
C THR A 50 21.61 4.52 -13.14
N HIS A 51 22.13 4.00 -12.02
CA HIS A 51 21.33 3.72 -10.82
C HIS A 51 20.73 5.01 -10.26
N ALA A 52 21.51 6.08 -10.08
CA ALA A 52 20.99 7.35 -9.60
C ALA A 52 19.90 7.93 -10.52
N GLU A 53 20.12 7.91 -11.83
CA GLU A 53 19.14 8.36 -12.85
C GLU A 53 17.83 7.56 -12.76
N ALA A 54 17.93 6.23 -12.70
CA ALA A 54 16.77 5.36 -12.57
C ALA A 54 16.05 5.54 -11.23
N ALA A 55 16.78 5.65 -10.12
CA ALA A 55 16.21 5.84 -8.78
C ALA A 55 15.47 7.18 -8.65
N ALA A 56 16.03 8.27 -9.17
CA ALA A 56 15.39 9.58 -9.17
C ALA A 56 14.11 9.58 -10.02
N SER A 57 14.18 9.02 -11.23
CA SER A 57 13.03 8.90 -12.15
C SER A 57 11.92 8.04 -11.56
N MET A 58 12.28 6.88 -11.01
CA MET A 58 11.32 5.97 -10.39
C MET A 58 10.71 6.58 -9.13
N GLY A 59 11.50 7.21 -8.28
CA GLY A 59 11.01 7.90 -7.09
C GLY A 59 10.02 9.01 -7.41
N ALA A 60 10.26 9.77 -8.49
CA ALA A 60 9.33 10.80 -8.97
C ALA A 60 8.04 10.21 -9.53
N SER A 61 8.14 9.13 -10.31
CA SER A 61 6.98 8.45 -10.92
C SER A 61 6.11 7.77 -9.86
N LEU A 62 6.70 7.07 -8.90
CA LEU A 62 6.00 6.45 -7.77
C LEU A 62 5.34 7.51 -6.88
N GLY A 63 6.03 8.63 -6.64
CA GLY A 63 5.48 9.77 -5.89
C GLY A 63 4.21 10.34 -6.53
N LYS A 64 4.12 10.36 -7.86
CA LYS A 64 2.90 10.80 -8.59
C LYS A 64 1.74 9.80 -8.49
N GLY A 65 2.03 8.50 -8.39
CA GLY A 65 1.00 7.47 -8.26
C GLY A 65 0.45 7.31 -6.84
N MET A 66 1.22 7.68 -5.81
CA MET A 66 0.82 7.49 -4.40
C MET A 66 -0.51 8.15 -4.00
N PRO A 67 -0.86 9.39 -4.43
CA PRO A 67 -2.13 10.01 -4.08
C PRO A 67 -3.35 9.19 -4.50
N PHE A 68 -3.29 8.56 -5.69
CA PHE A 68 -4.35 7.69 -6.17
C PHE A 68 -4.56 6.50 -5.22
N TRP A 69 -3.47 5.82 -4.84
CA TRP A 69 -3.55 4.67 -3.93
C TRP A 69 -4.03 5.05 -2.53
N TYR A 70 -3.60 6.20 -2.00
CA TYR A 70 -4.11 6.68 -0.71
C TYR A 70 -5.60 7.04 -0.75
N ALA A 71 -6.06 7.66 -1.84
CA ALA A 71 -7.48 7.95 -2.02
C ALA A 71 -8.31 6.67 -2.12
N LEU A 72 -7.81 5.67 -2.85
CA LEU A 72 -8.47 4.36 -2.96
C LEU A 72 -8.55 3.65 -1.60
N LEU A 73 -7.46 3.63 -0.84
CA LEU A 73 -7.44 3.06 0.52
C LEU A 73 -8.39 3.78 1.47
N LEU A 74 -8.44 5.12 1.40
CA LEU A 74 -9.34 5.92 2.22
C LEU A 74 -10.80 5.63 1.86
N LEU A 75 -11.12 5.51 0.57
CA LEU A 75 -12.46 5.16 0.11
C LEU A 75 -12.87 3.79 0.63
N PHE A 76 -11.97 2.80 0.59
CA PHE A 76 -12.22 1.49 1.20
C PHE A 76 -12.43 1.61 2.71
N LEU A 77 -11.59 2.35 3.44
CA LEU A 77 -11.75 2.53 4.88
C LEU A 77 -13.10 3.17 5.25
N ILE A 78 -13.54 4.18 4.49
CA ILE A 78 -14.82 4.86 4.66
C ILE A 78 -15.98 3.91 4.33
N GLY A 79 -15.93 3.21 3.20
CA GLY A 79 -16.96 2.25 2.80
C GLY A 79 -17.18 1.16 3.87
N ALA A 80 -16.09 0.65 4.44
CA ALA A 80 -16.12 -0.35 5.49
C ALA A 80 -16.70 0.18 6.81
N ALA A 81 -16.67 1.50 7.06
CA ALA A 81 -17.26 2.11 8.24
C ALA A 81 -18.79 2.27 8.12
N PHE A 82 -19.30 2.44 6.90
CA PHE A 82 -20.74 2.58 6.63
C PHE A 82 -21.45 1.25 6.39
N GLU A 83 -20.70 0.17 6.24
CA GLU A 83 -21.28 -1.15 6.10
C GLU A 83 -21.79 -1.66 7.45
N HIS A 84 -23.11 -1.62 7.63
CA HIS A 84 -23.79 -2.19 8.79
C HIS A 84 -23.71 -3.72 8.75
N ARG A 85 -22.61 -4.28 9.26
CA ARG A 85 -22.48 -5.73 9.44
C ARG A 85 -23.11 -6.13 10.79
N PRO A 86 -23.95 -7.18 10.84
CA PRO A 86 -24.24 -7.83 12.11
C PRO A 86 -22.92 -8.30 12.72
N ILE A 87 -22.76 -8.17 14.04
CA ILE A 87 -21.56 -8.63 14.74
C ILE A 87 -21.46 -10.15 14.53
N SER A 88 -20.62 -10.56 13.58
CA SER A 88 -20.35 -11.94 13.23
C SER A 88 -18.91 -12.29 13.58
N HIS A 89 -18.58 -13.58 13.50
CA HIS A 89 -17.20 -14.07 13.53
C HIS A 89 -16.34 -13.26 12.54
N GLY A 90 -15.17 -12.78 12.97
CA GLY A 90 -14.26 -11.97 12.14
C GLY A 90 -14.13 -10.48 12.50
N PHE A 91 -14.96 -9.95 13.41
CA PHE A 91 -14.89 -8.54 13.84
C PHE A 91 -13.49 -8.10 14.31
N GLU A 92 -12.81 -8.95 15.09
CA GLU A 92 -11.45 -8.67 15.58
C GLU A 92 -10.43 -8.55 14.44
N ALA A 93 -10.50 -9.45 13.44
CA ALA A 93 -9.62 -9.42 12.28
C ALA A 93 -9.85 -8.17 11.41
N HIS A 94 -11.11 -7.74 11.24
CA HIS A 94 -11.42 -6.48 10.58
C HIS A 94 -10.86 -5.27 11.34
N CYS A 95 -10.97 -5.23 12.67
CA CYS A 95 -10.38 -4.17 13.49
C CYS A 95 -8.85 -4.13 13.35
N VAL A 96 -8.19 -5.29 13.44
CA VAL A 96 -6.73 -5.40 13.27
C VAL A 96 -6.31 -4.92 11.88
N CYS A 97 -7.04 -5.30 10.82
CA CYS A 97 -6.75 -4.87 9.45
C CYS A 97 -6.91 -3.34 9.29
N ARG A 98 -7.94 -2.74 9.88
CA ARG A 98 -8.14 -1.27 9.82
C ARG A 98 -7.00 -0.52 10.53
N ILE A 99 -6.63 -0.99 11.71
CA ILE A 99 -5.53 -0.40 12.50
C ILE A 99 -4.21 -0.57 11.76
N SER A 100 -3.93 -1.74 11.19
CA SER A 100 -2.69 -1.99 10.46
C SER A 100 -2.58 -1.11 9.22
N LEU A 101 -3.67 -0.93 8.46
CA LEU A 101 -3.72 -0.02 7.31
C LEU A 101 -3.48 1.43 7.72
N GLY A 102 -4.15 1.91 8.77
CA GLY A 102 -3.93 3.26 9.29
C GLY A 102 -2.47 3.51 9.68
N ARG A 103 -1.87 2.59 10.45
CA ARG A 103 -0.45 2.66 10.82
C ARG A 103 0.46 2.62 9.60
N THR A 104 0.12 1.81 8.59
CA THR A 104 0.89 1.70 7.34
C THR A 104 0.88 3.01 6.56
N ILE A 105 -0.27 3.69 6.46
CA ILE A 105 -0.38 5.00 5.82
C ILE A 105 0.48 6.02 6.57
N THR A 106 0.34 6.11 7.90
CA THR A 106 1.14 7.04 8.72
C THR A 106 2.63 6.78 8.55
N PHE A 107 3.05 5.52 8.63
CA PHE A 107 4.45 5.12 8.43
C PHE A 107 4.96 5.51 7.03
N THR A 108 4.16 5.30 5.99
CA THR A 108 4.56 5.63 4.62
C THR A 108 4.77 7.13 4.45
N VAL A 109 3.81 7.94 4.91
CA VAL A 109 3.85 9.40 4.78
C VAL A 109 4.97 10.02 5.61
N THR A 110 5.24 9.48 6.81
CA THR A 110 6.23 10.06 7.73
C THR A 110 7.66 9.60 7.46
N MET A 111 7.87 8.39 6.93
CA MET A 111 9.20 7.81 6.74
C MET A 111 9.55 7.64 5.27
N LEU A 112 8.77 6.84 4.52
CA LEU A 112 9.11 6.49 3.15
C LEU A 112 9.05 7.69 2.20
N VAL A 113 8.01 8.52 2.31
CA VAL A 113 7.80 9.66 1.42
C VAL A 113 8.94 10.69 1.54
N PRO A 114 9.37 11.12 2.74
CA PRO A 114 10.51 12.03 2.87
C PRO A 114 11.81 11.48 2.27
N ILE A 115 12.12 10.19 2.51
CA ILE A 115 13.32 9.56 1.95
C ILE A 115 13.22 9.50 0.42
N ASN A 116 12.08 9.07 -0.12
CA ASN A 116 11.84 9.02 -1.56
C ASN A 116 11.97 10.41 -2.20
N ASN A 117 11.47 11.45 -1.54
CA ASN A 117 11.57 12.83 -2.02
C ASN A 117 13.00 13.34 -2.07
N ARG A 118 13.89 12.90 -1.15
CA ARG A 118 15.33 13.23 -1.24
C ARG A 118 15.97 12.58 -2.45
N ILE A 119 15.67 11.31 -2.71
CA ILE A 119 16.18 10.56 -3.86
C ILE A 119 15.61 11.13 -5.17
N ALA A 120 14.33 11.47 -5.21
CA ALA A 120 13.67 12.00 -6.41
C ALA A 120 14.17 13.41 -6.80
N LYS A 121 14.59 14.23 -5.83
CA LYS A 121 15.07 15.61 -6.05
C LYS A 121 16.58 15.70 -6.28
N MET A 122 17.33 14.60 -6.14
CA MET A 122 18.77 14.63 -6.35
C MET A 122 19.11 14.87 -7.83
N ILE A 123 20.23 15.55 -8.10
CA ILE A 123 20.74 15.73 -9.47
C ILE A 123 21.48 14.46 -9.86
N PRO A 124 20.98 13.63 -10.79
CA PRO A 124 21.59 12.31 -11.03
C PRO A 124 23.01 12.35 -11.60
N ARG A 125 23.36 13.43 -12.31
CA ARG A 125 24.70 13.66 -12.86
C ARG A 125 25.74 13.93 -11.78
N VAL A 126 25.32 14.43 -10.62
CA VAL A 126 26.15 14.71 -9.44
C VAL A 126 25.37 14.29 -8.19
N PRO A 127 25.27 12.98 -7.91
CA PRO A 127 24.45 12.48 -6.81
C PRO A 127 24.90 13.03 -5.46
N THR A 128 23.95 13.30 -4.57
CA THR A 128 24.24 13.79 -3.20
C THR A 128 25.02 12.75 -2.40
N THR A 129 25.95 13.20 -1.57
CA THR A 129 26.72 12.29 -0.70
C THR A 129 25.76 11.53 0.23
N GLY A 130 25.77 10.19 0.14
CA GLY A 130 24.91 9.33 0.95
C GLY A 130 23.58 8.90 0.33
N TRP A 131 23.25 9.29 -0.91
CA TRP A 131 22.00 8.88 -1.59
C TRP A 131 21.79 7.35 -1.62
N LEU A 132 22.88 6.58 -1.71
CA LEU A 132 22.83 5.12 -1.71
C LEU A 132 22.39 4.56 -0.34
N LYS A 133 22.80 5.21 0.76
CA LYS A 133 22.33 4.83 2.10
C LYS A 133 20.84 5.11 2.24
N ASP A 134 20.38 6.27 1.78
CA ASP A 134 18.96 6.61 1.72
C ASP A 134 18.18 5.58 0.87
N ARG A 135 18.74 5.16 -0.27
CA ARG A 135 18.15 4.16 -1.16
C ARG A 135 17.99 2.80 -0.48
N VAL A 136 19.07 2.28 0.13
CA VAL A 136 19.06 0.99 0.83
C VAL A 136 18.11 1.04 2.03
N HIS A 137 18.11 2.14 2.76
CA HIS A 137 17.21 2.33 3.90
C HIS A 137 15.75 2.36 3.44
N TRP A 138 15.44 3.08 2.36
CA TRP A 138 14.11 3.07 1.74
C TRP A 138 13.69 1.67 1.31
N ASP A 139 14.59 0.89 0.66
CA ASP A 139 14.27 -0.48 0.23
C ASP A 139 13.95 -1.42 1.38
N LEU A 140 14.61 -1.24 2.53
CA LEU A 140 14.30 -2.01 3.74
C LEU A 140 12.93 -1.64 4.29
N LEU A 141 12.68 -0.35 4.51
CA LEU A 141 11.40 0.14 5.03
C LEU A 141 10.23 -0.19 4.08
N HIS A 142 10.47 -0.12 2.79
CA HIS A 142 9.50 -0.49 1.76
C HIS A 142 9.16 -1.98 1.79
N ARG A 143 10.15 -2.86 1.95
CA ARG A 143 9.88 -4.31 2.13
C ARG A 143 9.06 -4.60 3.38
N ILE A 144 9.35 -3.92 4.49
CA ILE A 144 8.56 -4.06 5.72
C ILE A 144 7.11 -3.63 5.48
N ARG A 145 6.91 -2.49 4.81
CA ARG A 145 5.58 -2.00 4.43
C ARG A 145 4.81 -3.03 3.61
N VAL A 146 5.44 -3.59 2.58
CA VAL A 146 4.84 -4.61 1.71
C VAL A 146 4.43 -5.84 2.51
N ALA A 147 5.30 -6.33 3.41
CA ALA A 147 4.99 -7.47 4.26
C ALA A 147 3.75 -7.22 5.13
N VAL A 148 3.65 -6.03 5.75
CA VAL A 148 2.49 -5.63 6.56
C VAL A 148 1.22 -5.57 5.72
N LEU A 149 1.28 -5.02 4.50
CA LEU A 149 0.13 -4.97 3.59
C LEU A 149 -0.34 -6.38 3.20
N VAL A 150 0.58 -7.26 2.82
CA VAL A 150 0.26 -8.66 2.45
C VAL A 150 -0.38 -9.39 3.62
N VAL A 151 0.20 -9.30 4.83
CA VAL A 151 -0.38 -9.93 6.02
C VAL A 151 -1.77 -9.36 6.34
N SER A 152 -1.95 -8.05 6.20
CA SER A 152 -3.26 -7.41 6.43
C SER A 152 -4.32 -7.92 5.45
N ILE A 153 -3.95 -8.10 4.18
CA ILE A 153 -4.85 -8.66 3.15
C ILE A 153 -5.16 -10.13 3.45
N LEU A 154 -4.18 -10.94 3.83
CA LEU A 154 -4.42 -12.34 4.20
C LEU A 154 -5.36 -12.46 5.40
N LEU A 155 -5.16 -11.64 6.44
CA LEU A 155 -6.05 -11.58 7.60
C LEU A 155 -7.48 -11.20 7.21
N LEU A 156 -7.62 -10.21 6.32
CA LEU A 156 -8.91 -9.80 5.79
C LEU A 156 -9.58 -10.95 5.01
N LEU A 157 -8.83 -11.65 4.16
CA LEU A 157 -9.34 -12.80 3.40
C LEU A 157 -9.80 -13.96 4.28
N THR A 158 -9.11 -14.21 5.41
CA THR A 158 -9.52 -15.24 6.38
C THR A 158 -10.65 -14.80 7.31
N ALA A 159 -10.96 -13.51 7.35
CA ALA A 159 -12.06 -12.95 8.14
C ALA A 159 -13.40 -13.01 7.38
N TYR A 160 -13.36 -13.30 6.08
CA TYR A 160 -14.53 -13.50 5.22
C TYR A 160 -15.11 -14.90 5.30
#